data_AF-A0A943HTS2-F1
#
_entry.id   AF-A0A943HTS2-F1
#
_cell.length_a   1.000
_cell.length_b   1.000
_cell.length_c   1.000
_cell.angle_alpha   90.00
_cell.angle_beta   90.00
_cell.angle_gamma   90.00
#
_symmetry.space_group_name_H-M   'P 1'
#
loop_
_entity.id
_entity.type
_entity.pdbx_description
1 polymer ?
#
loop_
_entity_poly.entity_id
_entity_poly.type
_entity_poly.pdbx_seq_one_letter_code
_entity_poly.pdbx_strand_id
1 'polypeptide(L)'
;MKRLFGMFAAVSLLLAVAGCSSAYNLAQKLLGAWSSVPERLIDTDASSATIIETYAFSPLDSVKDGGLIQLTSLISVTGAVQGTPGISTPVSLTASGYATVSGKWTATSSEAVEITLDMSTLVVNVDPEAVLISTNISDDVDNAVTEQLRPQFAKSVRNQLLKAATERYSGVMKLNDVRIIDDTTLKFKLNKNPYTLTRQPE
;
A
#
# COMPACT_ATOMS: atom_id res chain seq x y z
N MET A 1 36.13 -66.02 -23.24
CA MET A 1 36.82 -64.88 -23.91
C MET A 1 35.78 -63.99 -24.57
N LYS A 2 35.72 -62.69 -24.18
CA LYS A 2 35.00 -61.53 -24.79
C LYS A 2 33.46 -61.69 -24.92
N ARG A 3 32.58 -60.75 -24.51
CA ARG A 3 32.45 -59.30 -24.77
C ARG A 3 31.57 -58.69 -23.64
N LEU A 4 31.90 -57.58 -22.96
CA LEU A 4 31.83 -56.14 -23.31
C LEU A 4 30.40 -55.55 -23.42
N PHE A 5 30.24 -54.30 -22.95
CA PHE A 5 29.06 -53.42 -22.80
C PHE A 5 28.27 -53.57 -21.50
N GLY A 6 27.99 -52.54 -20.70
CA GLY A 6 28.18 -51.09 -20.87
C GLY A 6 27.02 -50.36 -20.17
N MET A 7 27.36 -49.52 -19.19
CA MET A 7 26.75 -48.20 -18.90
C MET A 7 25.22 -48.07 -19.03
N PHE A 8 24.51 -47.94 -17.90
CA PHE A 8 23.28 -47.15 -17.84
C PHE A 8 23.52 -45.90 -16.99
N ALA A 9 23.65 -44.78 -17.70
CA ALA A 9 23.81 -43.44 -17.18
C ALA A 9 22.47 -42.87 -16.69
N ALA A 10 22.61 -41.91 -15.79
CA ALA A 10 21.59 -41.11 -15.12
C ALA A 10 20.42 -40.65 -16.00
N VAL A 11 19.20 -40.81 -15.48
CA VAL A 11 18.03 -40.01 -15.87
C VAL A 11 17.67 -39.13 -14.68
N SER A 12 18.29 -37.95 -14.63
CA SER A 12 17.89 -36.89 -13.70
C SER A 12 18.25 -35.56 -14.33
N LEU A 13 17.33 -34.97 -15.09
CA LEU A 13 17.14 -33.53 -15.29
C LEU A 13 16.01 -33.33 -16.30
N LEU A 14 14.87 -32.75 -15.90
CA LEU A 14 13.94 -31.99 -16.76
C LEU A 14 12.74 -31.41 -15.96
N LEU A 15 12.98 -30.79 -14.79
CA LEU A 15 11.91 -30.12 -14.02
C LEU A 15 12.03 -28.59 -13.92
N ALA A 16 12.96 -27.94 -14.64
CA ALA A 16 13.24 -26.51 -14.42
C ALA A 16 12.52 -25.51 -15.35
N VAL A 17 11.71 -25.95 -16.33
CA VAL A 17 11.20 -25.05 -17.39
C VAL A 17 9.77 -24.50 -17.15
N ALA A 18 9.03 -25.02 -16.17
CA ALA A 18 7.64 -24.61 -15.92
C ALA A 18 7.49 -23.35 -15.03
N GLY A 19 8.55 -22.94 -14.33
CA GLY A 19 8.52 -21.77 -13.44
C GLY A 19 8.59 -20.42 -14.16
N CYS A 20 9.40 -20.31 -15.22
CA CYS A 20 9.63 -19.04 -15.90
C CYS A 20 8.41 -18.59 -16.73
N SER A 21 7.70 -19.52 -17.38
CA SER A 21 6.48 -19.18 -18.13
C SER A 21 5.31 -18.81 -17.22
N SER A 22 5.22 -19.41 -16.04
CA SER A 22 4.11 -19.17 -15.11
C SER A 22 4.25 -17.86 -14.34
N ALA A 23 5.46 -17.50 -13.91
CA ALA A 23 5.76 -16.19 -13.34
C ALA A 23 5.51 -15.06 -14.35
N TYR A 24 5.98 -15.24 -15.59
CA TYR A 24 5.72 -14.31 -16.69
C TYR A 24 4.21 -14.09 -16.93
N ASN A 25 3.43 -15.17 -16.99
CA ASN A 25 1.99 -15.08 -17.19
C ASN A 25 1.27 -14.31 -16.06
N LEU A 26 1.69 -14.52 -14.81
CA LEU A 26 1.16 -13.72 -13.70
C LEU A 26 1.57 -12.25 -13.84
N ALA A 27 2.83 -11.98 -14.17
CA ALA A 27 3.35 -10.63 -14.34
C ALA A 27 2.55 -9.83 -15.39
N GLN A 28 2.25 -10.43 -16.55
CA GLN A 28 1.46 -9.78 -17.60
C GLN A 28 0.04 -9.42 -17.12
N LYS A 29 -0.60 -10.29 -16.34
CA LYS A 29 -1.96 -10.03 -15.83
C LYS A 29 -2.00 -8.97 -14.73
N LEU A 30 -0.91 -8.81 -13.97
CA LEU A 30 -0.82 -7.83 -12.89
C LEU A 30 -0.69 -6.39 -13.37
N LEU A 31 -0.21 -6.16 -14.59
CA LEU A 31 -0.03 -4.81 -15.14
C LEU A 31 -1.31 -3.97 -15.01
N GLY A 32 -1.11 -2.67 -14.80
CA GLY A 32 -2.18 -1.70 -14.55
C GLY A 32 -2.37 -1.38 -13.07
N ALA A 33 -3.47 -0.69 -12.77
CA ALA A 33 -3.77 -0.22 -11.42
C ALA A 33 -4.87 -1.05 -10.75
N TRP A 34 -4.69 -1.30 -9.45
CA TRP A 34 -5.61 -2.08 -8.61
C TRP A 34 -5.86 -1.34 -7.31
N SER A 35 -7.12 -1.11 -6.95
CA SER A 35 -7.48 -0.38 -5.72
C SER A 35 -8.10 -1.29 -4.69
N SER A 36 -7.71 -1.14 -3.42
CA SER A 36 -8.29 -1.86 -2.29
C SER A 36 -9.70 -1.36 -2.00
N VAL A 37 -10.43 -2.12 -1.19
CA VAL A 37 -11.57 -1.55 -0.46
C VAL A 37 -11.06 -0.68 0.69
N PRO A 38 -11.88 0.22 1.25
CA PRO A 38 -11.53 0.93 2.48
C PRO A 38 -11.24 -0.03 3.63
N GLU A 39 -10.05 0.08 4.21
CA GLU A 39 -9.60 -0.69 5.37
C GLU A 39 -9.42 0.22 6.59
N ARG A 40 -9.61 -0.31 7.79
CA ARG A 40 -9.30 0.42 9.03
C ARG A 40 -7.80 0.38 9.30
N LEU A 41 -7.19 1.56 9.40
CA LEU A 41 -5.76 1.72 9.71
C LEU A 41 -5.51 1.98 11.19
N ILE A 42 -6.37 2.79 11.83
CA ILE A 42 -6.32 3.13 13.26
C ILE A 42 -7.72 2.99 13.84
N ASP A 43 -7.82 2.40 15.03
CA ASP A 43 -9.07 2.31 15.79
C ASP A 43 -8.75 2.40 17.29
N THR A 44 -8.96 3.58 17.86
CA THR A 44 -8.76 3.87 19.28
C THR A 44 -9.93 4.71 19.78
N ASP A 45 -10.16 4.75 21.09
CA ASP A 45 -11.24 5.55 21.69
C ASP A 45 -11.16 7.05 21.32
N ALA A 46 -9.99 7.54 20.92
CA ALA A 46 -9.75 8.95 20.59
C ALA A 46 -9.59 9.24 19.08
N SER A 47 -9.41 8.23 18.23
CA SER A 47 -9.08 8.42 16.81
C SER A 47 -9.39 7.19 15.98
N SER A 48 -9.91 7.40 14.78
CA SER A 48 -10.09 6.38 13.75
C SER A 48 -9.48 6.83 12.42
N ALA A 49 -8.91 5.90 11.67
CA ALA A 49 -8.42 6.16 10.34
C ALA A 49 -8.80 5.05 9.36
N THR A 50 -9.16 5.44 8.14
CA THR A 50 -9.43 4.54 7.02
C THR A 50 -8.44 4.78 5.89
N ILE A 51 -8.05 3.70 5.21
CA ILE A 51 -7.09 3.74 4.10
C ILE A 51 -7.68 3.04 2.86
N ILE A 52 -7.45 3.63 1.70
CA ILE A 52 -7.65 3.00 0.38
C ILE A 52 -6.31 3.02 -0.32
N GLU A 53 -5.83 1.87 -0.77
CA GLU A 53 -4.54 1.73 -1.43
C GLU A 53 -4.70 1.36 -2.90
N THR A 54 -3.95 2.03 -3.76
CA THR A 54 -3.88 1.73 -5.19
C THR A 54 -2.48 1.26 -5.54
N TYR A 55 -2.40 0.07 -6.12
CA TYR A 55 -1.19 -0.61 -6.59
C TYR A 55 -1.12 -0.45 -8.10
N ALA A 56 -0.20 0.39 -8.59
CA ALA A 56 0.03 0.58 -10.01
C ALA A 56 1.29 -0.18 -10.45
N PHE A 57 1.10 -1.29 -11.16
CA PHE A 57 2.18 -2.12 -11.70
C PHE A 57 2.48 -1.70 -13.14
N SER A 58 3.72 -1.28 -13.39
CA SER A 58 4.21 -0.89 -14.71
C SER A 58 5.35 -1.82 -15.15
N PRO A 59 5.49 -2.09 -16.46
CA PRO A 59 6.59 -2.89 -16.97
C PRO A 59 7.93 -2.15 -16.78
N LEU A 60 9.01 -2.91 -16.77
CA LEU A 60 10.36 -2.40 -16.93
C LEU A 60 11.02 -3.24 -18.03
N ASP A 61 11.39 -2.63 -19.16
CA ASP A 61 11.81 -3.36 -20.38
C ASP A 61 12.92 -4.40 -20.16
N SER A 62 13.77 -4.20 -19.15
CA SER A 62 14.85 -5.11 -18.79
C SER A 62 14.45 -6.30 -17.91
N VAL A 63 13.19 -6.37 -17.45
CA VAL A 63 12.68 -7.38 -16.51
C VAL A 63 11.37 -7.96 -17.04
N LYS A 64 11.39 -9.24 -17.47
CA LYS A 64 10.21 -9.89 -18.06
C LYS A 64 9.10 -10.18 -17.07
N ASP A 65 9.46 -10.54 -15.84
CA ASP A 65 8.53 -11.05 -14.83
C ASP A 65 8.26 -10.00 -13.74
N GLY A 66 8.48 -8.72 -14.04
CA GLY A 66 8.43 -7.66 -13.05
C GLY A 66 8.52 -6.26 -13.63
N GLY A 67 8.70 -5.28 -12.76
CA GLY A 67 8.84 -3.90 -13.19
C GLY A 67 8.79 -2.90 -12.05
N LEU A 68 8.23 -1.73 -12.34
CA LEU A 68 8.05 -0.65 -11.37
C LEU A 68 6.68 -0.75 -10.72
N ILE A 69 6.60 -0.36 -9.45
CA ILE A 69 5.33 -0.22 -8.74
C ILE A 69 5.26 1.17 -8.10
N GLN A 70 4.09 1.79 -8.19
CA GLN A 70 3.73 2.94 -7.38
C GLN A 70 2.55 2.56 -6.49
N LEU A 71 2.73 2.68 -5.18
CA LEU A 71 1.65 2.59 -4.21
C LEU A 71 1.16 3.99 -3.88
N THR A 72 -0.14 4.20 -4.00
CA THR A 72 -0.79 5.45 -3.60
C THR A 72 -1.87 5.14 -2.58
N SER A 73 -1.87 5.85 -1.47
CA SER A 73 -2.75 5.56 -0.34
C SER A 73 -3.49 6.80 0.05
N LEU A 74 -4.81 6.76 -0.05
CA LEU A 74 -5.70 7.79 0.44
C LEU A 74 -6.05 7.45 1.88
N ILE A 75 -5.77 8.37 2.80
CA ILE A 75 -5.97 8.15 4.23
C ILE A 75 -6.90 9.24 4.75
N SER A 76 -7.98 8.82 5.40
CA SER A 76 -8.91 9.70 6.11
C SER A 76 -8.77 9.44 7.59
N VAL A 77 -8.62 10.50 8.38
CA VAL A 77 -8.46 10.45 9.83
C VAL A 77 -9.57 11.27 10.48
N THR A 78 -10.18 10.72 11.51
CA THR A 78 -11.10 11.41 12.40
C THR A 78 -10.61 11.21 13.83
N GLY A 79 -10.64 12.24 14.67
CA GLY A 79 -10.21 12.08 16.05
C GLY A 79 -10.54 13.28 16.93
N ALA A 80 -10.33 13.11 18.23
CA ALA A 80 -10.41 14.19 19.21
C ALA A 80 -9.00 14.57 19.65
N VAL A 81 -8.67 15.87 19.60
CA VAL A 81 -7.41 16.38 20.14
C VAL A 81 -7.72 17.11 21.45
N GLN A 82 -7.06 16.70 22.54
CA GLN A 82 -7.05 17.46 23.79
C GLN A 82 -6.44 18.83 23.49
N GLY A 83 -7.14 19.91 23.82
CA GLY A 83 -6.76 21.26 23.43
C GLY A 83 -5.33 21.61 23.83
N THR A 84 -4.60 22.19 22.88
CA THR A 84 -3.29 22.85 23.05
C THR A 84 -3.37 23.89 24.18
N PRO A 85 -2.27 24.27 24.86
CA PRO A 85 -2.33 25.30 25.91
C PRO A 85 -3.09 26.55 25.44
N GLY A 86 -4.23 26.84 26.07
CA GLY A 86 -5.17 27.91 25.65
C GLY A 86 -6.56 27.42 25.22
N ILE A 87 -6.74 26.12 24.95
CA ILE A 87 -8.04 25.51 24.64
C ILE A 87 -8.31 24.42 25.69
N SER A 88 -9.33 24.61 26.53
CA SER A 88 -9.68 23.69 27.63
C SER A 88 -10.65 22.58 27.20
N THR A 89 -11.21 22.65 26.00
CA THR A 89 -12.19 21.70 25.46
C THR A 89 -11.58 20.81 24.38
N PRO A 90 -11.92 19.51 24.33
CA PRO A 90 -11.56 18.66 23.20
C PRO A 90 -12.16 19.21 21.90
N VAL A 91 -11.35 19.21 20.84
CA VAL A 91 -11.79 19.59 19.49
C VAL A 91 -11.86 18.35 18.61
N SER A 92 -12.91 18.26 17.78
CA SER A 92 -13.02 17.19 16.80
C SER A 92 -12.28 17.58 15.53
N LEU A 93 -11.44 16.68 15.03
CA LEU A 93 -10.56 16.87 13.88
C LEU A 93 -10.91 15.84 12.82
N THR A 94 -11.20 16.30 11.61
CA THR A 94 -11.24 15.45 10.41
C THR A 94 -10.19 15.94 9.43
N ALA A 95 -9.39 15.03 8.91
CA ALA A 95 -8.38 15.35 7.92
C ALA A 95 -8.26 14.22 6.90
N SER A 96 -7.90 14.59 5.67
CA SER A 96 -7.52 13.64 4.63
C SER A 96 -6.13 13.95 4.12
N GLY A 97 -5.37 12.92 3.82
CA GLY A 97 -4.09 13.02 3.18
C GLY A 97 -3.88 11.88 2.21
N TYR A 98 -2.77 11.96 1.49
CA TYR A 98 -2.32 10.85 0.67
C TYR A 98 -0.84 10.57 0.90
N ALA A 99 -0.47 9.30 0.75
CA ALA A 99 0.91 8.85 0.74
C ALA A 99 1.21 8.20 -0.61
N THR A 100 2.40 8.44 -1.15
CA THR A 100 2.91 7.76 -2.36
C THR A 100 4.29 7.19 -2.09
N VAL A 101 4.54 5.97 -2.53
CA VAL A 101 5.86 5.35 -2.50
C VAL A 101 6.07 4.52 -3.75
N SER A 102 7.27 4.63 -4.32
CA SER A 102 7.67 3.90 -5.52
C SER A 102 8.58 2.73 -5.16
N GLY A 103 8.65 1.74 -6.04
CA GLY A 103 9.49 0.58 -5.84
C GLY A 103 9.59 -0.30 -7.07
N LYS A 104 10.00 -1.54 -6.82
CA LYS A 104 10.07 -2.60 -7.82
C LYS A 104 9.27 -3.80 -7.38
N TRP A 105 8.78 -4.56 -8.34
CA TRP A 105 8.07 -5.81 -8.10
C TRP A 105 8.55 -6.89 -9.07
N THR A 106 8.42 -8.14 -8.64
CA THR A 106 8.72 -9.33 -9.45
C THR A 106 7.76 -10.45 -9.09
N ALA A 107 7.10 -11.04 -10.08
CA ALA A 107 6.42 -12.32 -9.93
C ALA A 107 7.47 -13.44 -9.80
N THR A 108 7.40 -14.21 -8.72
CA THR A 108 8.36 -15.29 -8.42
C THR A 108 7.79 -16.68 -8.70
N SER A 109 6.48 -16.79 -8.91
CA SER A 109 5.79 -18.01 -9.34
C SER A 109 4.44 -17.65 -9.99
N SER A 110 3.60 -18.65 -10.28
CA SER A 110 2.20 -18.45 -10.73
C SER A 110 1.29 -17.76 -9.72
N GLU A 111 1.68 -17.69 -8.45
CA GLU A 111 0.83 -17.20 -7.36
C GLU A 111 1.60 -16.39 -6.29
N ALA A 112 2.82 -15.97 -6.60
CA ALA A 112 3.66 -15.21 -5.68
C ALA A 112 4.30 -14.00 -6.34
N VAL A 113 4.30 -12.88 -5.62
CA VAL A 113 4.92 -11.61 -6.03
C VAL A 113 5.72 -11.05 -4.86
N GLU A 114 6.94 -10.61 -5.13
CA GLU A 114 7.74 -9.82 -4.19
C GLU A 114 7.75 -8.36 -4.61
N ILE A 115 7.53 -7.47 -3.66
CA ILE A 115 7.58 -6.01 -3.83
C ILE A 115 8.62 -5.43 -2.87
N THR A 116 9.50 -4.60 -3.41
CA THR A 116 10.51 -3.87 -2.65
C THR A 116 10.29 -2.38 -2.89
N LEU A 117 9.91 -1.66 -1.83
CA LEU A 117 9.65 -0.23 -1.87
C LEU A 117 10.92 0.56 -1.56
N ASP A 118 11.12 1.66 -2.28
CA ASP A 118 12.17 2.62 -2.00
C ASP A 118 11.62 3.70 -1.07
N MET A 119 11.89 3.55 0.22
CA MET A 119 11.42 4.47 1.25
C MET A 119 11.96 5.90 1.09
N SER A 120 13.03 6.11 0.31
CA SER A 120 13.49 7.46 -0.02
C SER A 120 12.53 8.21 -0.94
N THR A 121 11.64 7.49 -1.62
CA THR A 121 10.58 8.05 -2.48
C THR A 121 9.26 8.26 -1.75
N LEU A 122 9.17 7.91 -0.46
CA LEU A 122 7.95 8.09 0.32
C LEU A 122 7.63 9.58 0.47
N VAL A 123 6.49 9.99 -0.08
CA VAL A 123 5.94 11.33 0.08
C VAL A 123 4.60 11.21 0.79
N VAL A 124 4.38 12.04 1.80
CA VAL A 124 3.09 12.18 2.50
C VAL A 124 2.66 13.63 2.43
N ASN A 125 1.42 13.82 1.99
CA ASN A 125 0.79 15.13 1.85
C ASN A 125 -0.55 15.15 2.60
N VAL A 126 -0.82 16.27 3.24
CA VAL A 126 -2.09 16.59 3.90
C VAL A 126 -2.41 18.00 3.45
N ASP A 127 -3.55 18.16 2.79
CA ASP A 127 -4.04 19.48 2.43
C ASP A 127 -4.51 20.19 3.71
N PRO A 128 -3.88 21.30 4.12
CA PRO A 128 -4.30 22.05 5.30
C PRO A 128 -5.75 22.53 5.17
N GLU A 129 -6.23 22.84 3.97
CA GLU A 129 -7.61 23.30 3.73
C GLU A 129 -8.64 22.17 3.86
N ALA A 130 -8.20 20.91 3.72
CA ALA A 130 -9.04 19.74 3.97
C ALA A 130 -9.10 19.34 5.46
N VAL A 131 -8.49 20.13 6.36
CA VAL A 131 -8.54 19.92 7.81
C VAL A 131 -9.73 20.65 8.41
N LEU A 132 -10.74 19.89 8.79
CA LEU A 132 -11.94 20.39 9.47
C LEU A 132 -11.76 20.27 10.97
N ILE A 133 -11.99 21.38 11.67
CA ILE A 133 -11.93 21.48 13.13
C ILE A 133 -13.32 21.88 13.58
N SER A 134 -13.94 21.06 14.42
CA SER A 134 -15.24 21.35 15.02
C SER A 134 -15.06 21.57 16.53
N THR A 135 -15.53 22.73 16.98
CA THR A 135 -15.57 23.22 18.36
C THR A 135 -17.02 23.43 18.78
N ASN A 136 -17.30 23.36 20.08
CA ASN A 136 -18.63 23.62 20.67
C ASN A 136 -18.69 25.00 21.37
N ILE A 137 -17.90 25.98 20.95
CA ILE A 137 -17.76 27.30 21.59
C ILE A 137 -18.25 28.39 20.61
N SER A 138 -18.71 29.53 21.11
CA SER A 138 -19.40 30.57 20.32
C SER A 138 -18.59 31.14 19.13
N ASP A 139 -19.28 31.34 18.00
CA ASP A 139 -18.76 31.47 16.62
C ASP A 139 -17.71 32.57 16.30
N ASP A 140 -17.61 33.67 17.06
CA ASP A 140 -16.81 34.85 16.66
C ASP A 140 -15.34 34.81 17.13
N VAL A 141 -15.04 34.15 18.24
CA VAL A 141 -13.65 33.94 18.71
C VAL A 141 -13.03 32.71 18.01
N ASP A 142 -13.88 31.83 17.48
CA ASP A 142 -13.52 30.50 17.01
C ASP A 142 -12.85 30.50 15.63
N ASN A 143 -13.29 31.34 14.69
CA ASN A 143 -12.73 31.34 13.34
C ASN A 143 -11.24 31.75 13.34
N ALA A 144 -10.89 32.88 13.96
CA ALA A 144 -9.50 33.38 13.92
C ALA A 144 -8.50 32.45 14.61
N VAL A 145 -8.90 31.77 15.69
CA VAL A 145 -8.06 30.79 16.41
C VAL A 145 -7.97 29.48 15.63
N THR A 146 -9.08 29.01 15.07
CA THR A 146 -9.12 27.80 14.23
C THR A 146 -8.27 27.94 12.98
N GLU A 147 -8.35 29.09 12.29
CA GLU A 147 -7.51 29.43 11.14
C GLU A 147 -6.02 29.42 11.51
N GLN A 148 -5.64 29.92 12.68
CA GLN A 148 -4.25 29.93 13.14
C GLN A 148 -3.72 28.54 13.52
N LEU A 149 -4.58 27.66 14.01
CA LEU A 149 -4.20 26.33 14.45
C LEU A 149 -4.21 25.29 13.32
N ARG A 150 -4.97 25.53 12.24
CA ARG A 150 -5.11 24.59 11.11
C ARG A 150 -3.77 24.15 10.51
N PRO A 151 -2.77 25.02 10.28
CA PRO A 151 -1.45 24.60 9.80
C PRO A 151 -0.71 23.68 10.78
N GLN A 152 -0.88 23.89 12.09
CA GLN A 152 -0.26 23.06 13.12
C GLN A 152 -0.92 21.68 13.20
N PHE A 153 -2.25 21.62 13.10
CA PHE A 153 -2.98 20.36 13.03
C PHE A 153 -2.65 19.59 11.75
N ALA A 154 -2.62 20.25 10.59
CA ALA A 154 -2.21 19.64 9.32
C ALA A 154 -0.80 19.03 9.42
N LYS A 155 0.16 19.74 10.04
CA LYS A 155 1.51 19.23 10.30
C LYS A 155 1.51 18.02 11.24
N SER A 156 0.70 18.05 12.31
CA SER A 156 0.57 16.93 13.24
C SER A 156 0.00 15.69 12.56
N VAL A 157 -1.10 15.84 11.81
CA VAL A 157 -1.70 14.77 11.01
C VAL A 157 -0.70 14.22 10.02
N ARG A 158 0.00 15.09 9.27
CA ARG A 158 1.03 14.66 8.32
C ARG A 158 2.10 13.80 8.98
N ASN A 159 2.58 14.18 10.17
CA ASN A 159 3.60 13.41 10.89
C ASN A 159 3.06 12.04 11.34
N GLN A 160 1.80 11.96 11.78
CA GLN A 160 1.16 10.70 12.15
C GLN A 160 1.00 9.79 10.93
N LEU A 161 0.52 10.35 9.81
CA LEU A 161 0.40 9.61 8.54
C LEU A 161 1.76 9.15 8.02
N LEU A 162 2.80 9.98 8.13
CA LEU A 162 4.16 9.61 7.74
C LEU A 162 4.68 8.43 8.57
N LYS A 163 4.47 8.45 9.88
CA LYS A 163 4.83 7.33 10.75
C LYS A 163 4.08 6.05 10.36
N ALA A 164 2.77 6.13 10.22
CA ALA A 164 1.94 4.98 9.84
C ALA A 164 2.30 4.41 8.45
N ALA A 165 2.53 5.28 7.47
CA ALA A 165 2.99 4.88 6.13
C ALA A 165 4.37 4.24 6.17
N THR A 166 5.30 4.78 6.98
CA THR A 166 6.65 4.21 7.14
C THR A 166 6.57 2.81 7.74
N GLU A 167 5.77 2.61 8.79
CA GLU A 167 5.57 1.30 9.40
C GLU A 167 4.92 0.31 8.42
N ARG A 168 3.87 0.72 7.70
CA ARG A 168 3.14 -0.11 6.74
C ARG A 168 3.97 -0.52 5.52
N TYR A 169 4.80 0.38 4.99
CA TYR A 169 5.59 0.17 3.76
C TYR A 169 7.02 -0.29 4.01
N SER A 170 7.43 -0.42 5.27
CA SER A 170 8.77 -0.91 5.60
C SER A 170 8.95 -2.38 5.21
N GLY A 171 10.11 -2.68 4.61
CA GLY A 171 10.53 -4.03 4.29
C GLY A 171 10.07 -4.55 2.92
N VAL A 172 10.20 -5.86 2.73
CA VAL A 172 9.78 -6.55 1.50
C VAL A 172 8.37 -7.09 1.69
N MET A 173 7.44 -6.68 0.83
CA MET A 173 6.09 -7.21 0.83
C MET A 173 6.05 -8.46 -0.04
N LYS A 174 5.60 -9.58 0.54
CA LYS A 174 5.40 -10.84 -0.18
C LYS A 174 3.92 -11.13 -0.33
N LEU A 175 3.40 -10.98 -1.55
CA LEU A 175 2.04 -11.36 -1.89
C LEU A 175 2.04 -12.85 -2.22
N ASN A 176 1.27 -13.63 -1.47
CA ASN A 176 1.11 -15.07 -1.67
C ASN A 176 -0.33 -15.39 -2.09
N ASP A 177 -0.57 -16.59 -2.62
CA ASP A 177 -1.88 -17.02 -3.10
C ASP A 177 -2.51 -16.00 -4.08
N VAL A 178 -1.68 -15.40 -4.93
CA VAL A 178 -2.12 -14.36 -5.87
C VAL A 178 -3.03 -14.97 -6.94
N ARG A 179 -4.24 -14.41 -7.05
CA ARG A 179 -5.26 -14.85 -8.01
C ARG A 179 -5.92 -13.63 -8.65
N ILE A 180 -6.01 -13.64 -9.97
CA ILE A 180 -6.76 -12.66 -10.74
C ILE A 180 -8.00 -13.37 -11.29
N ILE A 181 -9.18 -12.84 -10.96
CA ILE A 181 -10.49 -13.38 -11.32
C ILE A 181 -11.13 -12.42 -12.32
N ASP A 182 -11.53 -12.96 -13.48
CA ASP A 182 -12.21 -12.26 -14.59
C ASP A 182 -11.53 -10.95 -15.02
N ASP A 183 -10.22 -10.85 -14.84
CA ASP A 183 -9.41 -9.65 -15.03
C ASP A 183 -9.88 -8.41 -14.24
N THR A 184 -10.86 -8.52 -13.34
CA THR A 184 -11.40 -7.39 -12.58
C THR A 184 -11.00 -7.41 -11.11
N THR A 185 -10.72 -8.59 -10.56
CA THR A 185 -10.48 -8.75 -9.12
C THR A 185 -9.15 -9.43 -8.85
N LEU A 186 -8.28 -8.76 -8.10
CA LEU A 186 -7.02 -9.29 -7.60
C LEU A 186 -7.19 -9.70 -6.14
N LYS A 187 -6.92 -10.97 -5.84
CA LYS A 187 -6.87 -11.51 -4.47
C LYS A 187 -5.47 -11.97 -4.15
N PHE A 188 -5.03 -11.74 -2.92
CA PHE A 188 -3.76 -12.24 -2.42
C PHE A 188 -3.76 -12.30 -0.90
N LYS A 189 -2.71 -12.88 -0.32
CA LYS A 189 -2.40 -12.81 1.10
C LYS A 189 -1.10 -12.05 1.32
N LEU A 190 -1.13 -11.08 2.22
CA LEU A 190 0.05 -10.41 2.76
C LEU A 190 0.09 -10.69 4.26
N ASN A 191 1.20 -11.26 4.74
CA ASN A 191 1.34 -11.67 6.14
C ASN A 191 0.18 -12.53 6.66
N LYS A 192 -0.30 -13.48 5.82
CA LYS A 192 -1.48 -14.35 6.05
C LYS A 192 -2.86 -13.66 6.03
N ASN A 193 -2.92 -12.33 5.99
CA ASN A 193 -4.17 -11.60 5.89
C ASN A 193 -4.64 -11.55 4.43
N PRO A 194 -5.91 -11.86 4.13
CA PRO A 194 -6.46 -11.81 2.79
C PRO A 194 -6.74 -10.36 2.37
N TYR A 195 -6.40 -10.04 1.13
CA TYR A 195 -6.69 -8.76 0.49
C TYR A 195 -7.47 -8.99 -0.80
N THR A 196 -8.34 -8.04 -1.12
CA THR A 196 -9.08 -8.01 -2.39
C THR A 196 -8.99 -6.60 -2.96
N LEU A 197 -8.46 -6.51 -4.17
CA LEU A 197 -8.36 -5.27 -4.93
C LEU A 197 -9.18 -5.40 -6.22
N THR A 198 -9.64 -4.27 -6.71
CA THR A 198 -10.40 -4.16 -7.95
C THR A 198 -9.59 -3.40 -9.00
N ARG A 199 -9.56 -3.90 -10.23
CA ARG A 199 -8.88 -3.23 -11.34
C ARG A 199 -9.48 -1.83 -11.54
N GLN A 200 -8.61 -0.85 -11.72
CA GLN A 200 -9.01 0.52 -12.04
C GLN A 200 -9.03 0.72 -13.55
N PRO A 201 -9.96 1.54 -14.08
CA PRO A 201 -9.93 1.94 -15.48
C PRO A 201 -8.62 2.70 -15.78
N GLU A 202 -8.12 2.53 -17.01
CA GLU A 202 -6.96 3.27 -17.54
C GLU A 202 -7.28 4.75 -17.75
#